data_AF-A0A8J3VJX4-F1
#
_entry.id   AF-A0A8J3VJX4-F1
#
_cell.length_a   1.000
_cell.length_b   1.000
_cell.length_c   1.000
_cell.angle_alpha   90.00
_cell.angle_beta   90.00
_cell.angle_gamma   90.00
#
_symmetry.space_group_name_H-M   'P 1'
#
loop_
_entity.id
_entity.type
_entity.pdbx_description
1 polymer ?
#
loop_
_entity_poly.entity_id
_entity_poly.type
_entity_poly.pdbx_seq_one_letter_code
_entity_poly.pdbx_strand_id
1 'polypeptide(L)'
;MIQQRSLAYTDPDLQVDEPAGPTVGVGDIRLFTMVLGAVTGAAIAATSHPAKGDEQQKWLIFALVATLLGVAAGEAFGFGLSRWAEVKQYHVIKRWRVWLSVLLVLLVAAGLVASTPYIFQDSENLTQNGIALSALAIIGGLPIALTLAAIKQVVADPLPGNAGQQLDALLRLRRMAARMLSQLGLLVLLVMGVNAAALDWGLEKQNPNVVIFSGVVASFVVGMMYVPSASTLRKRGAIYVERYFPLANVITGQLITAADDRLKLEKMLGLDQTTFGELRAGFVVLTPVLVGLIASLVPSF
;
A
#
# COMPACT_ATOMS: atom_id res chain seq x y z
N MET A 1 -10.71 -39.36 -2.02
CA MET A 1 -11.87 -38.77 -2.72
C MET A 1 -11.86 -37.27 -2.51
N ILE A 2 -11.45 -36.50 -3.52
CA ILE A 2 -11.43 -35.03 -3.48
C ILE A 2 -12.68 -34.57 -4.21
N GLN A 3 -13.59 -33.97 -3.46
CA GLN A 3 -14.87 -33.46 -3.94
C GLN A 3 -14.60 -32.25 -4.85
N GLN A 4 -14.65 -32.48 -6.16
CA GLN A 4 -14.66 -31.42 -7.17
C GLN A 4 -15.94 -30.60 -6.97
N ARG A 5 -15.82 -29.39 -6.40
CA ARG A 5 -16.88 -28.37 -6.53
C ARG A 5 -16.90 -27.95 -7.99
N SER A 6 -17.85 -28.46 -8.76
CA SER A 6 -18.20 -27.89 -10.06
C SER A 6 -18.66 -26.45 -9.82
N LEU A 7 -18.12 -25.52 -10.60
CA LEU A 7 -18.70 -24.19 -10.74
C LEU A 7 -20.05 -24.39 -11.43
N ALA A 8 -21.11 -24.34 -10.64
CA ALA A 8 -22.48 -24.38 -11.15
C ALA A 8 -22.66 -23.20 -12.11
N TYR A 9 -22.95 -23.54 -13.37
CA TYR A 9 -23.56 -22.64 -14.33
C TYR A 9 -24.90 -22.20 -13.73
N THR A 10 -24.99 -20.95 -13.32
CA THR A 10 -26.20 -20.38 -12.72
C THR A 10 -27.22 -20.17 -13.84
N ASP A 11 -28.33 -20.89 -13.74
CA ASP A 11 -29.51 -20.75 -14.58
C ASP A 11 -30.05 -19.30 -14.44
N PRO A 12 -30.18 -18.51 -15.52
CA PRO A 12 -30.60 -17.11 -15.42
C PRO A 12 -32.05 -16.91 -14.95
N ASP A 13 -32.85 -17.97 -14.87
CA ASP A 13 -34.28 -17.90 -14.54
C ASP A 13 -34.62 -18.23 -13.07
N LEU A 14 -33.63 -18.54 -12.24
CA LEU A 14 -33.83 -18.71 -10.79
C LEU A 14 -33.47 -17.42 -10.04
N GLN A 15 -34.33 -16.41 -10.14
CA GLN A 15 -34.40 -15.32 -9.16
C GLN A 15 -34.92 -15.88 -7.84
N VAL A 16 -34.03 -16.47 -7.06
CA VAL A 16 -34.26 -16.68 -5.64
C VAL A 16 -34.10 -15.31 -4.99
N ASP A 17 -35.21 -14.70 -4.59
CA ASP A 17 -35.23 -13.55 -3.68
C ASP A 17 -34.62 -13.97 -2.34
N GLU A 18 -33.28 -14.02 -2.29
CA GLU A 18 -32.56 -14.03 -1.02
C GLU A 18 -32.91 -12.72 -0.30
N PRO A 19 -33.39 -12.77 0.95
CA PRO A 19 -33.64 -11.56 1.70
C PRO A 19 -32.33 -10.79 1.78
N ALA A 20 -32.32 -9.59 1.23
CA ALA A 20 -31.18 -8.68 1.25
C ALA A 20 -30.81 -8.41 2.72
N GLY A 21 -29.93 -9.25 3.27
CA GLY A 21 -29.19 -8.92 4.48
C GLY A 21 -28.51 -7.57 4.24
N PRO A 22 -28.31 -6.76 5.28
CA PRO A 22 -27.82 -5.40 5.11
C PRO A 22 -26.49 -5.44 4.34
N THR A 23 -26.56 -5.14 3.05
CA THR A 23 -25.43 -5.00 2.15
C THR A 23 -24.81 -3.65 2.47
N VAL A 24 -24.18 -3.55 3.64
CA VAL A 24 -23.30 -2.41 3.91
C VAL A 24 -22.30 -2.41 2.78
N GLY A 25 -22.43 -1.46 1.87
CA GLY A 25 -21.68 -1.46 0.63
C GLY A 25 -20.21 -1.36 0.98
N VAL A 26 -19.33 -1.99 0.18
CA VAL A 26 -17.88 -1.78 0.30
C VAL A 26 -17.55 -0.27 0.22
N GLY A 27 -18.38 0.51 -0.48
CA GLY A 27 -18.34 1.97 -0.48
C GLY A 27 -18.62 2.62 0.88
N ASP A 28 -19.60 2.13 1.63
CA ASP A 28 -20.00 2.69 2.93
C ASP A 28 -18.92 2.48 3.98
N ILE A 29 -18.28 1.30 4.00
CA ILE A 29 -17.16 1.02 4.93
C ILE A 29 -15.98 1.94 4.63
N ARG A 30 -15.69 2.18 3.34
CA ARG A 30 -14.62 3.11 2.93
C ARG A 30 -14.94 4.54 3.32
N LEU A 31 -16.15 5.01 3.05
CA LEU A 31 -16.57 6.36 3.44
C LEU A 31 -16.51 6.53 4.96
N PHE A 32 -17.04 5.55 5.72
CA PHE A 32 -17.01 5.58 7.17
C PHE A 32 -15.58 5.64 7.72
N THR A 33 -14.68 4.79 7.23
CA THR A 33 -13.28 4.77 7.66
C THR A 33 -12.53 6.05 7.27
N MET A 34 -12.81 6.62 6.10
CA MET A 34 -12.29 7.92 5.68
C MET A 34 -12.75 9.05 6.61
N VAL A 35 -14.04 9.13 6.92
CA VAL A 35 -14.59 10.14 7.84
C VAL A 35 -14.04 9.97 9.24
N LEU A 36 -14.00 8.74 9.76
CA LEU A 36 -13.42 8.44 11.07
C LEU A 36 -11.94 8.84 11.13
N GLY A 37 -11.18 8.53 10.07
CA GLY A 37 -9.79 8.94 9.94
C GLY A 37 -9.63 10.46 9.91
N ALA A 38 -10.46 11.16 9.13
CA ALA A 38 -10.49 12.62 9.06
C ALA A 38 -10.72 13.26 10.43
N VAL A 39 -11.76 12.79 11.14
CA VAL A 39 -12.10 13.24 12.49
C VAL A 39 -10.96 12.96 13.46
N THR A 40 -10.33 11.80 13.37
CA THR A 40 -9.19 11.44 14.25
C THR A 40 -7.98 12.34 13.98
N GLY A 41 -7.62 12.58 12.71
CA GLY A 41 -6.53 13.47 12.33
C GLY A 41 -6.79 14.93 12.77
N ALA A 42 -8.02 15.41 12.55
CA ALA A 42 -8.45 16.73 13.00
C ALA A 42 -8.45 16.85 14.53
N ALA A 43 -8.89 15.80 15.24
CA ALA A 43 -8.89 15.77 16.70
C ALA A 43 -7.46 15.83 17.26
N ILE A 44 -6.52 15.05 16.70
CA ILE A 44 -5.11 15.11 17.09
C ILE A 44 -4.56 16.54 16.87
N ALA A 45 -4.91 17.17 15.74
CA ALA A 45 -4.51 18.53 15.44
C ALA A 45 -5.23 19.63 16.25
N ALA A 46 -6.39 19.35 16.81
CA ALA A 46 -7.10 20.27 17.70
C ALA A 46 -6.58 20.16 19.14
N THR A 47 -6.11 18.99 19.56
CA THR A 47 -5.50 18.77 20.87
C THR A 47 -4.06 19.25 20.95
N SER A 48 -3.41 19.47 19.81
CA SER A 48 -2.08 20.07 19.75
C SER A 48 -2.14 21.58 20.01
N HIS A 49 -1.00 22.17 20.38
CA HIS A 49 -0.91 23.51 20.95
C HIS A 49 -1.67 24.57 20.10
N PRO A 50 -2.78 25.15 20.59
CA PRO A 50 -3.57 26.09 19.81
C PRO A 50 -2.78 27.39 19.61
N ALA A 51 -2.40 27.64 18.37
CA ALA A 51 -1.64 28.82 17.97
C ALA A 51 -2.43 30.11 18.21
N LYS A 52 -1.77 31.14 18.75
CA LYS A 52 -2.31 32.52 18.89
C LYS A 52 -1.49 33.47 18.00
N GLY A 53 -2.16 34.38 17.30
CA GLY A 53 -1.49 35.38 16.45
C GLY A 53 -0.92 34.79 15.15
N ASP A 54 0.30 35.17 14.78
CA ASP A 54 0.93 34.83 13.50
C ASP A 54 1.15 33.32 13.29
N GLU A 55 1.13 32.51 14.35
CA GLU A 55 1.24 31.05 14.27
C GLU A 55 -0.04 30.36 13.78
N GLN A 56 -1.17 31.09 13.69
CA GLN A 56 -2.46 30.52 13.28
C GLN A 56 -2.43 29.92 11.87
N GLN A 57 -1.68 30.53 10.95
CA GLN A 57 -1.54 30.00 9.59
C GLN A 57 -0.80 28.65 9.57
N LYS A 58 0.25 28.50 10.37
CA LYS A 58 1.00 27.25 10.50
C LYS A 58 0.15 26.13 11.10
N TRP A 59 -0.62 26.45 12.14
CA TRP A 59 -1.57 25.50 12.73
C TRP A 59 -2.63 25.05 11.73
N LEU A 60 -3.20 25.98 10.94
CA LEU A 60 -4.19 25.64 9.92
C LEU A 60 -3.62 24.69 8.87
N ILE A 61 -2.38 24.91 8.43
CA ILE A 61 -1.68 24.02 7.50
C ILE A 61 -1.48 22.65 8.14
N PHE A 62 -0.98 22.59 9.38
CA PHE A 62 -0.81 21.34 10.10
C PHE A 62 -2.13 20.57 10.26
N ALA A 63 -3.20 21.25 10.68
CA ALA A 63 -4.51 20.65 10.87
C ALA A 63 -5.10 20.12 9.56
N LEU A 64 -4.93 20.86 8.46
CA LEU A 64 -5.35 20.42 7.14
C LEU A 64 -4.58 19.18 6.69
N VAL A 65 -3.25 19.17 6.82
CA VAL A 65 -2.43 18.02 6.43
C VAL A 65 -2.69 16.81 7.33
N ALA A 66 -2.87 17.00 8.65
CA ALA A 66 -3.24 15.94 9.58
C ALA A 66 -4.62 15.34 9.27
N THR A 67 -5.59 16.18 8.91
CA THR A 67 -6.92 15.73 8.47
C THR A 67 -6.82 14.93 7.17
N LEU A 68 -6.04 15.40 6.19
CA LEU A 68 -5.79 14.69 4.94
C LEU A 68 -5.09 13.35 5.17
N LEU A 69 -4.10 13.30 6.06
CA LEU A 69 -3.45 12.06 6.47
C LEU A 69 -4.47 11.10 7.09
N GLY A 70 -5.36 11.59 7.95
CA GLY A 70 -6.45 10.81 8.52
C GLY A 70 -7.38 10.23 7.47
N VAL A 71 -7.83 11.05 6.50
CA VAL A 71 -8.66 10.61 5.36
C VAL A 71 -7.94 9.52 4.57
N ALA A 72 -6.67 9.73 4.23
CA ALA A 72 -5.87 8.78 3.46
C ALA A 72 -5.64 7.47 4.25
N ALA A 73 -5.40 7.55 5.56
CA ALA A 73 -5.25 6.38 6.43
C ALA A 73 -6.55 5.57 6.49
N GLY A 74 -7.70 6.24 6.60
CA GLY A 74 -9.02 5.61 6.53
C GLY A 74 -9.30 4.95 5.18
N GLU A 75 -9.00 5.65 4.08
CA GLU A 75 -9.14 5.13 2.71
C GLU A 75 -8.28 3.88 2.49
N ALA A 76 -7.01 3.94 2.88
CA ALA A 76 -6.07 2.83 2.85
C ALA A 76 -6.56 1.63 3.68
N PHE A 77 -7.11 1.89 4.86
CA PHE A 77 -7.64 0.87 5.76
C PHE A 77 -8.83 0.13 5.12
N GLY A 78 -9.85 0.87 4.70
CA GLY A 78 -11.05 0.32 4.06
C GLY A 78 -10.71 -0.37 2.73
N PHE A 79 -9.78 0.20 1.95
CA PHE A 79 -9.27 -0.42 0.74
C PHE A 79 -8.57 -1.75 1.04
N GLY A 80 -7.63 -1.78 1.97
CA GLY A 80 -6.89 -2.98 2.33
C GLY A 80 -7.81 -4.10 2.84
N LEU A 81 -8.80 -3.79 3.67
CA LEU A 81 -9.79 -4.76 4.13
C LEU A 81 -10.63 -5.35 2.99
N SER A 82 -11.13 -4.50 2.10
CA SER A 82 -11.92 -4.96 0.95
C SER A 82 -11.12 -5.91 0.06
N ARG A 83 -9.83 -5.65 -0.12
CA ARG A 83 -8.94 -6.47 -0.95
C ARG A 83 -8.48 -7.74 -0.24
N TRP A 84 -8.31 -7.71 1.08
CA TRP A 84 -8.06 -8.92 1.85
C TRP A 84 -9.14 -9.98 1.62
N ALA A 85 -10.41 -9.57 1.63
CA ALA A 85 -11.54 -10.47 1.37
C ALA A 85 -11.46 -11.10 -0.04
N GLU A 86 -11.09 -10.32 -1.05
CA GLU A 86 -10.89 -10.82 -2.42
C GLU A 86 -9.72 -11.81 -2.51
N VAL A 87 -8.58 -11.53 -1.86
CA VAL A 87 -7.41 -12.42 -1.90
C VAL A 87 -7.71 -13.76 -1.24
N LYS A 88 -8.53 -13.77 -0.18
CA LYS A 88 -8.97 -14.99 0.51
C LYS A 88 -9.82 -15.92 -0.38
N GLN A 89 -10.42 -15.41 -1.45
CA GLN A 89 -11.20 -16.23 -2.39
C GLN A 89 -10.31 -17.16 -3.24
N TYR A 90 -9.04 -16.80 -3.46
CA TYR A 90 -8.14 -17.58 -4.32
C TYR A 90 -7.47 -18.76 -3.61
N HIS A 91 -7.11 -18.62 -2.33
CA HIS A 91 -6.44 -19.68 -1.60
C HIS A 91 -6.61 -19.57 -0.08
N VAL A 92 -6.37 -20.68 0.63
CA VAL A 92 -6.36 -20.70 2.10
C VAL A 92 -5.10 -20.02 2.61
N ILE A 93 -5.25 -18.79 3.12
CA ILE A 93 -4.15 -18.01 3.68
C ILE A 93 -3.84 -18.49 5.10
N LYS A 94 -2.55 -18.75 5.38
CA LYS A 94 -2.10 -19.12 6.73
C LYS A 94 -1.85 -17.83 7.51
N ARG A 95 -2.85 -17.37 8.27
CA ARG A 95 -2.84 -16.09 9.01
C ARG A 95 -1.53 -15.83 9.76
N TRP A 96 -0.97 -16.85 10.43
CA TRP A 96 0.28 -16.71 11.19
C TRP A 96 1.49 -16.29 10.33
N ARG A 97 1.63 -16.82 9.11
CA ARG A 97 2.76 -16.46 8.22
C ARG A 97 2.67 -15.01 7.75
N VAL A 98 1.45 -14.56 7.45
CA VAL A 98 1.18 -13.18 7.05
C VAL A 98 1.49 -12.23 8.20
N TRP A 99 0.94 -12.51 9.39
CA TRP A 99 1.19 -11.71 10.59
C TRP A 99 2.67 -11.65 10.97
N LEU A 100 3.39 -12.77 10.91
CA LEU A 100 4.83 -12.81 11.19
C LEU A 100 5.61 -11.91 10.22
N SER A 101 5.29 -11.96 8.91
CA SER A 101 5.95 -11.12 7.92
C SER A 101 5.69 -9.63 8.18
N VAL A 102 4.46 -9.25 8.53
CA VAL A 102 4.11 -7.85 8.83
C VAL A 102 4.76 -7.40 10.14
N LEU A 103 4.70 -8.23 11.17
CA LEU A 103 5.28 -7.94 12.48
C LEU A 103 6.80 -7.78 12.40
N LEU A 104 7.49 -8.61 11.62
CA LEU A 104 8.93 -8.46 11.38
C LEU A 104 9.26 -7.10 10.76
N VAL A 105 8.49 -6.68 9.75
CA VAL A 105 8.68 -5.36 9.12
C VAL A 105 8.39 -4.23 10.11
N LEU A 106 7.34 -4.35 10.93
CA LEU A 106 7.03 -3.37 11.97
C LEU A 106 8.11 -3.32 13.06
N LEU A 107 8.69 -4.46 13.44
CA LEU A 107 9.81 -4.49 14.40
C LEU A 107 11.05 -3.81 13.83
N VAL A 108 11.38 -4.05 12.55
CA VAL A 108 12.48 -3.34 11.88
C VAL A 108 12.20 -1.84 11.81
N ALA A 109 10.97 -1.45 11.47
CA ALA A 109 10.56 -0.04 11.46
C ALA A 109 10.69 0.60 12.84
N ALA A 110 10.17 -0.07 13.88
CA ALA A 110 10.25 0.40 15.27
C ALA A 110 11.70 0.48 15.74
N GLY A 111 12.56 -0.47 15.36
CA GLY A 111 13.99 -0.43 15.65
C GLY A 111 14.70 0.76 14.99
N LEU A 112 14.38 1.05 13.73
CA LEU A 112 14.92 2.22 13.00
C LEU A 112 14.43 3.55 13.59
N VAL A 113 13.17 3.61 14.05
CA VAL A 113 12.65 4.78 14.75
C VAL A 113 13.27 4.90 16.14
N ALA A 114 13.44 3.80 16.87
CA ALA A 114 14.09 3.83 18.19
C ALA A 114 15.60 4.14 18.12
N SER A 115 16.23 3.98 16.95
CA SER A 115 17.62 4.36 16.75
C SER A 115 17.83 5.85 16.47
N THR A 116 16.77 6.64 16.21
CA THR A 116 16.91 8.09 15.95
C THR A 116 17.63 8.86 17.05
N PRO A 117 17.35 8.70 18.37
CA PRO A 117 18.07 9.46 19.39
C PRO A 117 19.58 9.15 19.43
N TYR A 118 19.96 7.93 19.08
CA TYR A 118 21.38 7.54 19.03
C TYR A 118 22.11 8.11 17.82
N ILE A 119 21.40 8.30 16.70
CA ILE A 119 21.96 8.84 15.47
C ILE A 119 22.05 10.37 15.55
N PHE A 120 21.04 11.02 16.12
CA PHE A 120 20.92 12.48 16.07
C PHE A 120 21.41 13.21 17.33
N GLN A 121 21.84 12.49 18.39
CA GLN A 121 22.51 12.95 19.64
C GLN A 121 21.90 14.11 20.43
N ASP A 122 20.97 14.88 19.87
CA ASP A 122 20.29 16.01 20.47
C ASP A 122 18.88 15.61 20.92
N SER A 123 18.46 16.15 22.06
CA SER A 123 17.18 15.90 22.74
C SER A 123 15.93 16.37 21.99
N GLU A 124 16.03 16.67 20.70
CA GLU A 124 14.92 17.04 19.82
C GLU A 124 14.24 15.78 19.28
N ASN A 125 13.49 15.13 20.17
CA ASN A 125 12.76 13.89 19.88
C ASN A 125 11.57 14.14 18.94
N LEU A 126 11.02 13.05 18.38
CA LEU A 126 9.74 13.13 17.66
C LEU A 126 8.66 13.73 18.57
N THR A 127 8.00 14.79 18.09
CA THR A 127 6.87 15.39 18.81
C THR A 127 5.79 14.34 19.06
N GLN A 128 5.12 14.43 20.22
CA GLN A 128 4.04 13.49 20.58
C GLN A 128 2.95 13.42 19.48
N ASN A 129 2.69 14.54 18.81
CA ASN A 129 1.75 14.61 17.69
C ASN A 129 2.27 13.90 16.45
N GLY A 130 3.57 14.04 16.12
CA GLY A 130 4.21 13.30 15.04
C GLY A 130 4.15 11.79 15.27
N ILE A 131 4.34 11.33 16.51
CA ILE A 131 4.19 9.92 16.89
C ILE A 131 2.73 9.47 16.72
N ALA A 132 1.76 10.24 17.21
CA ALA A 132 0.34 9.91 17.11
C ALA A 132 -0.15 9.83 15.64
N LEU A 133 0.26 10.77 14.79
CA LEU A 133 -0.09 10.80 13.37
C LEU A 133 0.63 9.71 12.58
N SER A 134 1.87 9.38 12.96
CA SER A 134 2.59 8.22 12.41
C SER A 134 1.90 6.91 12.80
N ALA A 135 1.43 6.77 14.04
CA ALA A 135 0.66 5.62 14.49
C ALA A 135 -0.66 5.49 13.72
N LEU A 136 -1.36 6.60 13.47
CA LEU A 136 -2.56 6.63 12.63
C LEU A 136 -2.27 6.12 11.21
N ALA A 137 -1.17 6.56 10.59
CA ALA A 137 -0.75 6.10 9.28
C ALA A 137 -0.39 4.60 9.26
N ILE A 138 0.29 4.10 10.30
CA ILE A 138 0.63 2.68 10.46
C ILE A 138 -0.65 1.84 10.57
N ILE A 139 -1.60 2.26 11.40
CA ILE A 139 -2.89 1.57 11.56
C ILE A 139 -3.63 1.56 10.22
N GLY A 140 -3.68 2.70 9.52
CA GLY A 140 -4.31 2.82 8.20
C GLY A 140 -3.67 1.94 7.12
N GLY A 141 -2.34 1.85 7.11
CA GLY A 141 -1.57 1.03 6.16
C GLY A 141 -1.56 -0.48 6.49
N LEU A 142 -1.88 -0.87 7.72
CA LEU A 142 -1.78 -2.26 8.19
C LEU A 142 -2.60 -3.25 7.33
N PRO A 143 -3.86 -2.98 6.94
CA PRO A 143 -4.61 -3.90 6.09
C PRO A 143 -4.02 -4.04 4.67
N ILE A 144 -3.38 -2.99 4.14
CA ILE A 144 -2.68 -3.06 2.86
C ILE A 144 -1.46 -3.97 2.99
N ALA A 145 -0.66 -3.74 4.03
CA ALA A 145 0.48 -4.54 4.42
C ALA A 145 0.16 -6.04 4.53
N LEU A 146 -0.92 -6.37 5.26
CA LEU A 146 -1.41 -7.73 5.39
C LEU A 146 -1.80 -8.29 4.02
N THR A 147 -2.55 -7.54 3.22
CA THR A 147 -2.98 -7.99 1.89
C THR A 147 -1.81 -8.24 0.95
N LEU A 148 -0.78 -7.40 0.93
CA LEU A 148 0.44 -7.63 0.14
C LEU A 148 1.14 -8.93 0.56
N ALA A 149 1.24 -9.19 1.86
CA ALA A 149 1.81 -10.44 2.37
C ALA A 149 0.93 -11.66 2.03
N ALA A 150 -0.39 -11.51 2.01
CA ALA A 150 -1.29 -12.56 1.52
C ALA A 150 -1.14 -12.81 0.02
N ILE A 151 -1.02 -11.76 -0.80
CA ILE A 151 -0.76 -11.89 -2.25
C ILE A 151 0.53 -12.70 -2.46
N LYS A 152 1.61 -12.38 -1.74
CA LYS A 152 2.86 -13.15 -1.78
C LYS A 152 2.60 -14.64 -1.50
N GLN A 153 1.82 -14.95 -0.48
CA GLN A 153 1.51 -16.34 -0.13
C GLN A 153 0.68 -17.04 -1.22
N VAL A 154 -0.40 -16.40 -1.68
CA VAL A 154 -1.31 -16.97 -2.70
C VAL A 154 -0.57 -17.27 -4.01
N VAL A 155 0.35 -16.40 -4.40
CA VAL A 155 1.08 -16.49 -5.66
C VAL A 155 2.25 -17.48 -5.57
N ALA A 156 2.76 -17.74 -4.37
CA ALA A 156 3.79 -18.76 -4.17
C ALA A 156 3.25 -20.18 -4.45
N ASP A 157 1.96 -20.40 -4.20
CA ASP A 157 1.28 -21.67 -4.45
C ASP A 157 0.71 -21.74 -5.88
N PRO A 158 0.49 -22.95 -6.44
CA PRO A 158 -0.15 -23.07 -7.74
C PRO A 158 -1.58 -22.53 -7.75
N LEU A 159 -1.82 -21.51 -8.57
CA LEU A 159 -3.17 -20.98 -8.77
C LEU A 159 -4.08 -22.06 -9.35
N PRO A 160 -5.28 -22.30 -8.78
CA PRO A 160 -6.23 -23.29 -9.28
C PRO A 160 -6.88 -22.80 -10.59
N GLY A 161 -7.43 -23.74 -11.36
CA GLY A 161 -8.22 -23.45 -12.55
C GLY A 161 -7.48 -23.60 -13.88
N ASN A 162 -8.18 -23.25 -14.96
CA ASN A 162 -7.64 -23.30 -16.32
C ASN A 162 -6.63 -22.16 -16.59
N ALA A 163 -5.94 -22.21 -17.74
CA ALA A 163 -4.92 -21.21 -18.09
C ALA A 163 -5.47 -19.78 -18.07
N GLY A 164 -6.65 -19.55 -18.66
CA GLY A 164 -7.30 -18.24 -18.68
C GLY A 164 -7.62 -17.69 -17.29
N GLN A 165 -8.14 -18.55 -16.39
CA GLN A 165 -8.42 -18.20 -15.00
C GLN A 165 -7.14 -17.85 -14.22
N GLN A 166 -6.06 -18.59 -14.45
CA GLN A 166 -4.76 -18.29 -13.84
C GLN A 166 -4.20 -16.95 -14.34
N LEU A 167 -4.32 -16.65 -15.63
CA LEU A 167 -3.88 -15.38 -16.20
C LEU A 167 -4.68 -14.20 -15.65
N ASP A 168 -6.01 -14.30 -15.61
CA ASP A 168 -6.86 -13.25 -15.05
C ASP A 168 -6.54 -13.00 -13.57
N ALA A 169 -6.36 -14.08 -12.79
CA ALA A 169 -5.93 -13.98 -11.39
C ALA A 169 -4.59 -13.24 -11.24
N LEU A 170 -3.57 -13.58 -12.06
CA LEU A 170 -2.28 -12.90 -12.03
C LEU A 170 -2.39 -11.41 -12.38
N LEU A 171 -3.12 -11.07 -13.44
CA LEU A 171 -3.32 -9.68 -13.85
C LEU A 171 -4.11 -8.88 -12.81
N ARG A 172 -5.10 -9.50 -12.15
CA ARG A 172 -5.87 -8.87 -11.07
C ARG A 172 -5.02 -8.66 -9.82
N LEU A 173 -4.24 -9.65 -9.39
CA LEU A 173 -3.33 -9.54 -8.25
C LEU A 173 -2.24 -8.49 -8.50
N ARG A 174 -1.69 -8.41 -9.73
CA ARG A 174 -0.72 -7.38 -10.11
C ARG A 174 -1.33 -5.98 -10.03
N ARG A 175 -2.49 -5.75 -10.65
CA ARG A 175 -3.20 -4.46 -10.57
C ARG A 175 -3.51 -4.07 -9.14
N MET A 176 -3.88 -5.05 -8.30
CA MET A 176 -4.14 -4.84 -6.88
C MET A 176 -2.87 -4.41 -6.13
N ALA A 177 -1.76 -5.12 -6.31
CA ALA A 177 -0.47 -4.78 -5.69
C ALA A 177 0.04 -3.38 -6.10
N ALA A 178 -0.10 -3.01 -7.39
CA ALA A 178 0.29 -1.69 -7.88
C ALA A 178 -0.55 -0.56 -7.26
N ARG A 179 -1.87 -0.75 -7.12
CA ARG A 179 -2.75 0.23 -6.45
C ARG A 179 -2.41 0.38 -4.97
N MET A 180 -2.11 -0.73 -4.28
CA MET A 180 -1.67 -0.74 -2.88
C MET A 180 -0.37 0.04 -2.70
N LEU A 181 0.59 -0.12 -3.61
CA LEU A 181 1.84 0.65 -3.58
C LEU A 181 1.57 2.15 -3.69
N SER A 182 0.68 2.56 -4.60
CA SER A 182 0.30 3.97 -4.74
C SER A 182 -0.30 4.56 -3.47
N GLN A 183 -1.16 3.80 -2.77
CA GLN A 183 -1.76 4.25 -1.50
C GLN A 183 -0.74 4.34 -0.38
N LEU A 184 0.16 3.36 -0.26
CA LEU A 184 1.25 3.42 0.70
C LEU A 184 2.18 4.61 0.43
N GLY A 185 2.50 4.88 -0.84
CA GLY A 185 3.28 6.04 -1.23
C GLY A 185 2.63 7.37 -0.82
N LEU A 186 1.30 7.49 -1.01
CA LEU A 186 0.54 8.65 -0.55
C LEU A 186 0.59 8.81 0.97
N LEU A 187 0.45 7.71 1.73
CA LEU A 187 0.57 7.74 3.18
C LEU A 187 1.95 8.20 3.64
N VAL A 188 3.02 7.67 3.03
CA VAL A 188 4.40 8.09 3.34
C VAL A 188 4.57 9.59 3.09
N LEU A 189 4.07 10.09 1.96
CA LEU A 189 4.13 11.50 1.62
C LEU A 189 3.38 12.37 2.64
N LEU A 190 2.18 11.97 3.04
CA LEU A 190 1.38 12.73 4.00
C LEU A 190 1.99 12.69 5.41
N VAL A 191 2.58 11.58 5.83
CA VAL A 191 3.34 11.50 7.10
C VAL A 191 4.53 12.46 7.07
N MET A 192 5.30 12.45 5.98
CA MET A 192 6.38 13.42 5.79
C MET A 192 5.85 14.84 5.83
N GLY A 193 4.70 15.10 5.22
CA GLY A 193 4.13 16.44 5.17
C GLY A 193 3.60 16.94 6.51
N VAL A 194 3.02 16.06 7.32
CA VAL A 194 2.68 16.37 8.71
C VAL A 194 3.94 16.72 9.50
N ASN A 195 4.99 15.91 9.38
CA ASN A 195 6.25 16.15 10.09
C ASN A 195 6.93 17.45 9.60
N ALA A 196 6.86 17.76 8.30
CA ALA A 196 7.35 19.02 7.75
C ALA A 196 6.54 20.22 8.27
N ALA A 197 5.21 20.12 8.33
CA ALA A 197 4.36 21.18 8.86
C ALA A 197 4.58 21.44 10.36
N ALA A 198 5.16 20.48 11.08
CA ALA A 198 5.51 20.58 12.48
C ALA A 198 6.93 21.13 12.76
N LEU A 199 7.76 21.38 11.73
CA LEU A 199 9.16 21.79 11.91
C LEU A 199 9.32 23.07 12.75
N ASP A 200 8.57 24.11 12.39
CA ASP A 200 8.61 25.42 13.02
C ASP A 200 7.34 25.72 13.83
N TRP A 201 6.71 24.68 14.37
CA TRP A 201 5.44 24.81 15.07
C TRP A 201 5.29 23.80 16.21
N GLY A 202 5.15 24.30 17.44
CA GLY A 202 5.01 23.50 18.65
C GLY A 202 5.96 23.93 19.78
N LEU A 203 5.91 23.22 20.90
CA LEU A 203 6.75 23.48 22.08
C LEU A 203 8.22 23.07 21.86
N GLU A 204 8.46 22.12 20.97
CA GLU A 204 9.78 21.61 20.61
C GLU A 204 9.99 21.83 19.12
N LYS A 205 11.12 22.44 18.75
CA LYS A 205 11.51 22.55 17.34
C LYS A 205 11.97 21.18 16.88
N GLN A 206 11.43 20.73 15.77
CA GLN A 206 11.81 19.44 15.21
C GLN A 206 12.97 19.64 14.23
N ASN A 207 14.02 18.83 14.37
CA ASN A 207 15.13 18.88 13.45
C ASN A 207 14.69 18.48 12.01
N PRO A 208 14.98 19.28 10.97
CA PRO A 208 14.69 18.96 9.57
C PRO A 208 15.18 17.58 9.12
N ASN A 209 16.30 17.13 9.68
CA ASN A 209 16.86 15.81 9.38
C ASN A 209 15.94 14.66 9.81
N VAL A 210 15.13 14.85 10.86
CA VAL A 210 14.17 13.84 11.34
C VAL A 210 13.04 13.64 10.33
N VAL A 211 12.60 14.70 9.65
CA VAL A 211 11.56 14.61 8.60
C VAL A 211 12.06 13.77 7.43
N ILE A 212 13.27 14.08 6.94
CA ILE A 212 13.92 13.33 5.85
C ILE A 212 14.13 11.88 6.27
N PHE A 213 14.68 11.66 7.46
CA PHE A 213 14.91 10.32 8.00
C PHE A 213 13.61 9.51 8.10
N SER A 214 12.52 10.12 8.60
CA SER A 214 11.21 9.47 8.69
C SER A 214 10.68 9.05 7.31
N GLY A 215 10.86 9.89 6.29
CA GLY A 215 10.52 9.58 4.92
C GLY A 215 11.32 8.42 4.33
N VAL A 216 12.62 8.38 4.61
CA VAL A 216 13.51 7.28 4.20
C VAL A 216 13.10 5.97 4.88
N VAL A 217 12.87 5.98 6.20
CA VAL A 217 12.44 4.79 6.95
C VAL A 217 11.09 4.29 6.45
N ALA A 218 10.11 5.18 6.27
CA ALA A 218 8.79 4.82 5.80
C ALA A 218 8.82 4.26 4.36
N SER A 219 9.62 4.86 3.47
CA SER A 219 9.83 4.35 2.10
C SER A 219 10.52 2.98 2.10
N PHE A 220 11.52 2.79 2.97
CA PHE A 220 12.20 1.51 3.15
C PHE A 220 11.23 0.43 3.61
N VAL A 221 10.37 0.73 4.59
CA VAL A 221 9.31 -0.16 5.07
C VAL A 221 8.37 -0.56 3.93
N VAL A 222 7.84 0.41 3.19
CA VAL A 222 6.97 0.12 2.03
C VAL A 222 7.68 -0.77 1.00
N GLY A 223 8.96 -0.51 0.73
CA GLY A 223 9.79 -1.34 -0.14
C GLY A 223 9.91 -2.79 0.38
N MET A 224 10.20 -2.97 1.67
CA MET A 224 10.31 -4.29 2.30
C MET A 224 9.00 -5.10 2.24
N MET A 225 7.85 -4.43 2.20
CA MET A 225 6.55 -5.08 2.06
C MET A 225 6.19 -5.39 0.60
N TYR A 226 6.46 -4.45 -0.30
CA TYR A 226 6.06 -4.54 -1.70
C TYR A 226 6.97 -5.44 -2.52
N VAL A 227 8.30 -5.30 -2.36
CA VAL A 227 9.30 -5.97 -3.20
C VAL A 227 9.13 -7.50 -3.20
N PRO A 228 8.97 -8.18 -2.05
CA PRO A 228 8.78 -9.64 -2.04
C PRO A 228 7.51 -10.08 -2.77
N SER A 229 6.41 -9.33 -2.63
CA SER A 229 5.14 -9.63 -3.29
C SER A 229 5.24 -9.44 -4.79
N ALA A 230 5.83 -8.33 -5.24
CA ALA A 230 6.06 -8.04 -6.65
C ALA A 230 7.01 -9.07 -7.30
N SER A 231 8.11 -9.43 -6.62
CA SER A 231 9.05 -10.45 -7.09
C SER A 231 8.37 -11.83 -7.24
N THR A 232 7.49 -12.19 -6.30
CA THR A 232 6.81 -13.49 -6.33
C THR A 232 5.77 -13.52 -7.45
N LEU A 233 5.04 -12.41 -7.67
CA LEU A 233 4.16 -12.20 -8.83
C LEU A 233 4.88 -12.36 -10.16
N ARG A 234 6.04 -11.72 -10.32
CA ARG A 234 6.84 -11.86 -11.55
C ARG A 234 7.32 -13.29 -11.75
N LYS A 235 7.87 -13.91 -10.72
CA LYS A 235 8.33 -15.31 -10.81
C LYS A 235 7.19 -16.24 -11.24
N ARG A 236 6.00 -16.05 -10.68
CA ARG A 236 4.82 -16.84 -11.05
C ARG A 236 4.33 -16.54 -12.46
N GLY A 237 4.36 -15.28 -12.89
CA GLY A 237 4.07 -14.87 -14.26
C GLY A 237 5.02 -15.49 -15.27
N ALA A 238 6.32 -15.50 -14.98
CA ALA A 238 7.34 -16.16 -15.81
C ALA A 238 7.06 -17.67 -15.96
N ILE A 239 6.78 -18.36 -14.84
CA ILE A 239 6.41 -19.79 -14.87
C ILE A 239 5.13 -20.01 -15.70
N TYR A 240 4.14 -19.11 -15.60
CA TYR A 240 2.92 -19.19 -16.40
C TYR A 240 3.21 -19.06 -17.91
N VAL A 241 3.99 -18.06 -18.30
CA VAL A 241 4.39 -17.84 -19.70
C VAL A 241 5.16 -19.04 -20.25
N GLU A 242 6.13 -19.55 -19.49
CA GLU A 242 6.93 -20.70 -19.90
C GLU A 242 6.08 -21.97 -20.08
N ARG A 243 5.08 -22.16 -19.22
CA ARG A 243 4.21 -23.34 -19.26
C ARG A 243 3.21 -23.33 -20.41
N TYR A 244 2.59 -22.17 -20.67
CA TYR A 244 1.47 -22.08 -21.62
C TYR A 244 1.85 -21.46 -22.98
N PHE A 245 2.99 -20.78 -23.07
CA PHE A 245 3.51 -20.17 -24.30
C PHE A 245 4.99 -20.57 -24.55
N PRO A 246 5.31 -21.88 -24.62
CA PRO A 246 6.67 -22.33 -24.92
C PRO A 246 7.00 -22.09 -26.41
N LEU A 247 8.16 -21.47 -26.67
CA LEU A 247 8.63 -21.25 -28.05
C LEU A 247 9.33 -22.48 -28.66
N ALA A 248 9.75 -23.44 -27.82
CA ALA A 248 10.55 -24.59 -28.24
C ALA A 248 9.83 -25.52 -29.24
N ASN A 249 8.50 -25.56 -29.22
CA ASN A 249 7.69 -26.49 -30.02
C ASN A 249 6.86 -25.79 -31.11
N VAL A 250 7.18 -24.53 -31.44
CA VAL A 250 6.44 -23.74 -32.43
C VAL A 250 7.00 -23.98 -33.84
N ILE A 251 6.12 -24.15 -34.82
CA ILE A 251 6.49 -24.31 -36.24
C ILE A 251 7.21 -23.04 -36.71
N THR A 252 8.32 -23.17 -37.46
CA THR A 252 9.18 -22.05 -37.89
C THR A 252 8.41 -20.89 -38.53
N GLY A 253 7.38 -21.18 -39.34
CA GLY A 253 6.56 -20.15 -40.00
C GLY A 253 5.67 -19.32 -39.05
N GLN A 254 5.42 -19.80 -37.83
CA GLN A 254 4.63 -19.11 -36.80
C GLN A 254 5.50 -18.57 -35.65
N LEU A 255 6.81 -18.81 -35.68
CA LEU A 255 7.72 -18.49 -34.58
C LEU A 255 7.73 -17.00 -34.24
N ILE A 256 7.72 -16.13 -35.26
CA ILE A 256 7.74 -14.66 -35.06
C ILE A 256 6.45 -14.20 -34.36
N THR A 257 5.29 -14.67 -34.80
CA THR A 257 4.00 -14.31 -34.20
C THR A 257 3.90 -14.83 -32.76
N ALA A 258 4.30 -16.08 -32.51
CA ALA A 258 4.31 -16.65 -31.17
C ALA A 258 5.28 -15.92 -30.22
N ALA A 259 6.42 -15.47 -30.73
CA ALA A 259 7.37 -14.65 -29.96
C ALA A 259 6.79 -13.27 -29.63
N ASP A 260 6.09 -12.63 -30.57
CA ASP A 260 5.45 -11.33 -30.34
C ASP A 260 4.30 -11.42 -29.32
N ASP A 261 3.46 -12.45 -29.42
CA ASP A 261 2.37 -12.69 -28.46
C ASP A 261 2.90 -12.99 -27.05
N ARG A 262 3.97 -13.79 -26.97
CA ARG A 262 4.68 -14.02 -25.72
C ARG A 262 5.22 -12.70 -25.14
N LEU A 263 5.89 -11.88 -25.94
CA LEU A 263 6.45 -10.62 -25.49
C LEU A 263 5.37 -9.64 -25.00
N LYS A 264 4.21 -9.57 -25.68
CA LYS A 264 3.05 -8.79 -25.22
C LYS A 264 2.55 -9.31 -23.86
N LEU A 265 2.46 -10.62 -23.70
CA LEU A 265 2.02 -11.23 -22.44
C LEU A 265 3.02 -10.96 -21.30
N GLU A 266 4.32 -11.07 -21.56
CA GLU A 266 5.39 -10.77 -20.59
C GLU A 266 5.32 -9.29 -20.15
N LYS A 267 5.06 -8.36 -21.07
CA LYS A 267 4.81 -6.93 -20.75
C LYS A 267 3.55 -6.73 -19.90
N MET A 268 2.44 -7.38 -20.25
CA MET A 268 1.20 -7.32 -19.46
C MET A 268 1.38 -7.87 -18.04
N LEU A 269 2.22 -8.89 -17.88
CA LEU A 269 2.59 -9.46 -16.58
C LEU A 269 3.71 -8.68 -15.86
N GLY A 270 4.42 -7.78 -16.56
CA GLY A 270 5.42 -6.91 -15.97
C GLY A 270 6.75 -7.57 -15.73
N LEU A 271 7.05 -8.59 -16.53
CA LEU A 271 8.30 -9.33 -16.42
C LEU A 271 9.48 -8.50 -16.95
N ASP A 272 9.20 -7.52 -17.80
CA ASP A 272 10.14 -6.56 -18.36
C ASP A 272 10.49 -5.40 -17.41
N GLN A 273 9.65 -5.14 -16.41
CA GLN A 273 9.87 -4.05 -15.45
C GLN A 273 10.64 -4.55 -14.23
N THR A 274 11.72 -3.85 -13.86
CA THR A 274 12.40 -4.09 -12.59
C THR A 274 11.54 -3.61 -11.42
N THR A 275 11.64 -4.27 -10.25
CA THR A 275 10.91 -3.83 -9.04
C THR A 275 11.24 -2.40 -8.65
N PHE A 276 12.50 -2.01 -8.85
CA PHE A 276 12.95 -0.64 -8.66
C PHE A 276 12.33 0.34 -9.67
N GLY A 277 12.08 -0.10 -10.91
CA GLY A 277 11.36 0.68 -11.92
C GLY A 277 9.91 0.98 -11.52
N GLU A 278 9.19 -0.02 -10.98
CA GLU A 278 7.81 0.17 -10.48
C GLU A 278 7.76 1.06 -9.25
N LEU A 279 8.70 0.89 -8.31
CA LEU A 279 8.84 1.79 -7.16
C LEU A 279 9.15 3.22 -7.61
N ARG A 280 10.11 3.39 -8.51
CA ARG A 280 10.47 4.70 -9.06
C ARG A 280 9.30 5.33 -9.78
N ALA A 281 8.53 4.59 -10.59
CA ALA A 281 7.35 5.14 -11.25
C ALA A 281 6.30 5.63 -10.23
N GLY A 282 6.08 4.87 -9.15
CA GLY A 282 5.21 5.30 -8.05
C GLY A 282 5.71 6.57 -7.34
N PHE A 283 7.01 6.65 -7.05
CA PHE A 283 7.62 7.82 -6.39
C PHE A 283 7.77 9.04 -7.32
N VAL A 284 8.04 8.84 -8.61
CA VAL A 284 8.19 9.93 -9.60
C VAL A 284 6.88 10.68 -9.76
N VAL A 285 5.74 9.98 -9.78
CA VAL A 285 4.42 10.62 -9.83
C VAL A 285 4.15 11.45 -8.57
N LEU A 286 4.71 11.06 -7.43
CA LEU A 286 4.58 11.78 -6.16
C LEU A 286 5.63 12.89 -5.98
N THR A 287 6.63 12.97 -6.86
CA THR A 287 7.76 13.90 -6.73
C THR A 287 7.34 15.37 -6.79
N PRO A 288 6.45 15.84 -7.70
CA PRO A 288 6.00 17.23 -7.70
C PRO A 288 5.27 17.63 -6.41
N VAL A 289 4.50 16.70 -5.84
CA VAL A 289 3.80 16.92 -4.57
C VAL A 289 4.81 16.97 -3.42
N LEU A 290 5.80 16.07 -3.40
CA LEU A 290 6.91 16.08 -2.44
C LEU A 290 7.72 17.38 -2.51
N VAL A 291 8.13 17.80 -3.71
CA VAL A 291 8.91 19.02 -3.92
C VAL A 291 8.09 20.25 -3.56
N GLY A 292 6.82 20.33 -3.96
CA GLY A 292 5.94 21.45 -3.60
C GLY A 292 5.68 21.54 -2.11
N LEU A 293 5.55 20.40 -1.43
CA LEU A 293 5.27 20.32 0.00
C LEU A 293 6.53 20.56 0.85
N ILE A 294 7.70 20.11 0.38
CA ILE A 294 9.00 20.44 0.98
C ILE A 294 9.30 21.93 0.76
N ALA A 295 9.13 22.46 -0.45
CA ALA A 295 9.41 23.86 -0.77
C ALA A 295 8.47 24.85 -0.06
N SER A 296 7.25 24.43 0.31
CA SER A 296 6.31 25.28 1.04
C SER A 296 6.46 25.21 2.56
N LEU A 297 7.09 24.16 3.10
CA LEU A 297 7.17 23.92 4.55
C LEU A 297 8.60 23.95 5.11
N VAL A 298 9.61 23.73 4.28
CA VAL A 298 11.00 23.91 4.65
C VAL A 298 11.35 25.35 4.28
N PRO A 299 11.61 26.26 5.25
CA PRO A 299 12.11 27.58 4.91
C PRO A 299 13.37 27.42 4.07
N SER A 300 13.48 28.22 3.01
CA SER A 300 14.64 28.27 2.14
C SER A 300 15.92 28.20 2.95
N PHE A 301 16.77 27.22 2.65
CA PHE A 301 18.20 27.32 2.97
C PHE A 301 18.73 28.71 2.59
#